data_AF-A0A645HS72-F1
#
_entry.id   AF-A0A645HS72-F1
#
_cell.length_a   1.000
_cell.length_b   1.000
_cell.length_c   1.000
_cell.angle_alpha   90.00
_cell.angle_beta   90.00
_cell.angle_gamma   90.00
#
_symmetry.space_group_name_H-M   'P 1'
#
loop_
_entity.id
_entity.type
_entity.pdbx_description
1 polymer ?
#
loop_
_entity_poly.entity_id
_entity_poly.type
_entity_poly.pdbx_seq_one_letter_code
_entity_poly.pdbx_strand_id
1 'polypeptide(L)'
;MSTSNGYLLQGAKKSQREFFVVHQDDRILDELYTIVDLGGRILNVQVRHQVYGNFSAQINVKSRKDAKKLADDIAAGNCAPLKNLTQDEHFHLVEADSTEDLDLIEKELRHKGYLKE
;
A
#
# COMPACT_ATOMS: atom_id res chain seq x y z
N MET A 1 31.92 16.38 9.16
CA MET A 1 31.43 15.30 8.29
C MET A 1 30.13 15.78 7.65
N SER A 2 30.15 16.04 6.33
CA SER A 2 28.94 16.31 5.55
C SER A 2 28.16 15.02 5.35
N THR A 3 26.87 15.02 5.64
CA THR A 3 25.84 14.66 4.66
C THR A 3 24.54 15.36 5.05
N SER A 4 24.24 16.38 4.26
CA SER A 4 23.01 17.12 4.05
C SER A 4 21.72 16.49 4.59
N ASN A 5 21.24 16.97 5.73
CA ASN A 5 19.79 16.96 6.05
C ASN A 5 19.10 18.04 5.21
N GLY A 6 19.13 17.87 3.89
CA GLY A 6 18.26 18.58 2.98
C GLY A 6 16.95 17.83 2.94
N TYR A 7 15.88 18.43 3.47
CA TYR A 7 14.67 18.78 2.73
C TYR A 7 13.62 19.30 3.73
N LEU A 8 13.61 20.63 3.88
CA LEU A 8 12.38 21.36 4.10
C LEU A 8 11.33 20.86 3.08
N LEU A 9 10.15 20.46 3.55
CA LEU A 9 8.94 21.19 3.14
C LEU A 9 7.96 21.12 4.31
N GLN A 10 7.84 22.26 5.00
CA GLN A 10 6.65 22.63 5.75
C GLN A 10 5.58 23.03 4.74
N GLY A 11 4.53 22.24 4.64
CA GLY A 11 3.34 22.60 3.89
C GLY A 11 2.35 21.48 4.07
N ALA A 12 1.52 21.56 5.11
CA ALA A 12 0.46 20.60 5.46
C ALA A 12 0.72 19.20 4.88
N LYS A 13 1.87 18.61 5.26
CA LYS A 13 2.36 17.40 4.60
C LYS A 13 1.56 16.25 5.18
N LYS A 14 0.61 15.75 4.39
CA LYS A 14 0.06 14.43 4.65
C LYS A 14 1.21 13.46 4.81
N SER A 15 1.14 12.68 5.87
CA SER A 15 2.20 11.75 6.20
C SER A 15 2.11 10.59 5.23
N GLN A 16 3.23 10.19 4.63
CA GLN A 16 3.30 9.07 3.70
C GLN A 16 4.31 8.05 4.22
N ARG A 17 3.95 6.76 4.13
CA ARG A 17 4.81 5.66 4.55
C ARG A 17 4.64 4.48 3.60
N GLU A 18 5.76 3.86 3.29
CA GLU A 18 5.78 2.67 2.44
C GLU A 18 5.74 1.44 3.34
N PHE A 19 4.78 0.55 3.08
CA PHE A 19 4.58 -0.68 3.82
C PHE A 19 4.88 -1.86 2.93
N PHE A 20 5.80 -2.73 3.37
CA PHE A 20 6.07 -3.99 2.70
C PHE A 20 5.08 -5.03 3.21
N VAL A 21 4.18 -5.46 2.34
CA VAL A 21 3.08 -6.36 2.66
C VAL A 21 3.21 -7.62 1.84
N VAL A 22 2.92 -8.74 2.51
CA VAL A 22 2.85 -10.06 1.89
C VAL A 22 1.50 -10.68 2.19
N HIS A 23 0.71 -10.92 1.14
CA HIS A 23 -0.61 -11.54 1.27
C HIS A 23 -1.07 -12.22 -0.03
N GLN A 24 -1.95 -13.20 0.13
CA GLN A 24 -2.67 -13.85 -0.98
C GLN A 24 -3.87 -13.00 -1.42
N ASP A 25 -4.34 -13.21 -2.65
CA ASP A 25 -5.45 -12.45 -3.25
C ASP A 25 -6.71 -12.36 -2.39
N ASP A 26 -7.06 -13.45 -1.69
CA ASP A 26 -8.22 -13.50 -0.78
C ASP A 26 -8.14 -12.51 0.39
N ARG A 27 -6.95 -11.98 0.70
CA ARG A 27 -6.70 -11.04 1.80
C ARG A 27 -6.51 -9.60 1.35
N ILE A 28 -6.51 -9.32 0.04
CA ILE A 28 -6.37 -7.95 -0.50
C ILE A 28 -7.49 -7.04 -0.01
N LEU A 29 -8.73 -7.51 -0.05
CA LEU A 29 -9.89 -6.74 0.42
C LEU A 29 -9.77 -6.34 1.89
N ASP A 30 -9.36 -7.29 2.73
CA ASP A 30 -9.26 -7.11 4.16
C ASP A 30 -8.14 -6.13 4.52
N GLU A 31 -6.99 -6.22 3.84
CA GLU A 31 -5.89 -5.28 3.98
C GLU A 31 -6.30 -3.86 3.57
N LEU A 32 -6.80 -3.69 2.33
CA LEU A 32 -7.25 -2.39 1.83
C LEU A 32 -8.33 -1.78 2.72
N TYR A 33 -9.25 -2.61 3.24
CA TYR A 33 -10.27 -2.17 4.18
C TYR A 33 -9.66 -1.68 5.49
N THR A 34 -8.68 -2.39 6.04
CA THR A 34 -8.00 -1.99 7.27
C THR A 34 -7.36 -0.62 7.12
N ILE A 35 -6.67 -0.39 6.00
CA ILE A 35 -6.00 0.90 5.73
C ILE A 35 -7.03 2.04 5.59
N VAL A 36 -8.08 1.86 4.77
CA VAL A 36 -9.08 2.92 4.57
C VAL A 36 -9.99 3.16 5.77
N ASP A 37 -10.18 2.16 6.64
CA ASP A 37 -10.99 2.30 7.86
C ASP A 37 -10.29 3.16 8.91
N LEU A 38 -8.96 3.02 8.98
CA LEU A 38 -8.09 3.85 9.82
C LEU A 38 -7.79 5.22 9.19
N GLY A 39 -8.50 5.62 8.14
CA GLY A 39 -8.32 6.91 7.46
C GLY A 39 -7.10 6.97 6.54
N GLY A 40 -6.43 5.84 6.31
CA GLY A 40 -5.32 5.72 5.37
C GLY A 40 -5.77 5.68 3.91
N ARG A 41 -4.85 6.03 3.03
CA ARG A 41 -5.09 6.15 1.60
C ARG A 41 -3.95 5.50 0.84
N ILE A 42 -4.22 4.44 0.09
CA ILE A 42 -3.18 3.77 -0.69
C ILE A 42 -2.98 4.53 -2.00
N LEU A 43 -1.83 5.16 -2.17
CA LEU A 43 -1.48 5.94 -3.36
C LEU A 43 -1.08 5.02 -4.52
N ASN A 44 -0.15 4.11 -4.27
CA ASN A 44 0.38 3.21 -5.28
C ASN A 44 0.74 1.85 -4.68
N VAL A 45 0.91 0.88 -5.56
CA VAL A 45 1.49 -0.43 -5.28
C VAL A 45 2.75 -0.59 -6.12
N GLN A 46 3.82 -1.10 -5.51
CA GLN A 46 5.07 -1.40 -6.16
C GLN A 46 5.45 -2.86 -5.94
N VAL A 47 5.82 -3.54 -7.02
CA VAL A 47 6.16 -4.96 -7.02
C VAL A 47 7.56 -5.12 -7.58
N ARG A 48 8.38 -5.96 -6.96
CA ARG A 48 9.70 -6.33 -7.49
C ARG A 48 9.61 -7.72 -8.09
N HIS A 49 9.80 -7.82 -9.40
CA HIS A 49 9.82 -9.10 -10.09
C HIS A 49 11.16 -9.32 -10.77
N GLN A 50 11.75 -10.51 -10.64
CA GLN A 50 13.07 -10.82 -11.21
C GLN A 50 13.12 -10.69 -12.75
N VAL A 51 11.98 -10.90 -13.43
CA VAL A 51 11.89 -10.88 -14.89
C VAL A 51 11.53 -9.50 -15.46
N TYR A 52 10.73 -8.72 -14.73
CA TYR A 52 10.17 -7.44 -15.23
C TYR A 52 10.77 -6.21 -14.53
N GLY A 53 11.56 -6.38 -13.47
CA GLY A 53 12.12 -5.30 -12.67
C GLY A 53 11.13 -4.75 -11.64
N ASN A 54 11.26 -3.45 -11.33
CA ASN A 54 10.37 -2.74 -10.41
C ASN A 54 9.16 -2.21 -11.18
N PHE A 55 7.99 -2.78 -10.92
CA PHE A 55 6.72 -2.29 -11.46
C PHE A 55 6.03 -1.43 -10.42
N SER A 56 5.52 -0.25 -10.79
CA SER A 56 4.70 0.58 -9.92
C SER A 56 3.40 0.98 -10.61
N ALA A 57 2.29 0.80 -9.92
CA ALA A 57 0.96 1.15 -10.40
C ALA A 57 0.26 2.09 -9.40
N GLN A 58 -0.31 3.18 -9.90
CA GLN A 58 -1.10 4.08 -9.08
C GLN A 58 -2.53 3.55 -8.97
N ILE A 59 -2.99 3.32 -7.74
CA ILE A 59 -4.32 2.77 -7.46
C ILE A 59 -5.22 3.75 -6.71
N ASN A 60 -4.64 4.70 -5.97
CA ASN A 60 -5.32 5.79 -5.26
C ASN A 60 -6.61 5.37 -4.51
N VAL A 61 -6.50 4.31 -3.72
CA VAL A 61 -7.60 3.73 -2.95
C VAL A 61 -7.81 4.52 -1.66
N LYS A 62 -8.98 5.15 -1.55
CA LYS A 62 -9.34 6.03 -0.42
C LYS A 62 -10.62 5.66 0.32
N SER A 63 -11.28 4.61 -0.15
CA SER A 63 -12.61 4.25 0.32
C SER A 63 -12.87 2.78 0.06
N ARG A 64 -13.72 2.16 0.88
CA ARG A 64 -14.12 0.75 0.72
C ARG A 64 -14.69 0.43 -0.66
N LYS A 65 -15.33 1.41 -1.33
CA LYS A 65 -15.81 1.26 -2.73
C LYS A 65 -14.67 1.05 -3.72
N ASP A 66 -13.61 1.85 -3.62
CA ASP A 66 -12.42 1.73 -4.48
C ASP A 66 -11.70 0.41 -4.21
N ALA A 67 -11.50 0.08 -2.93
CA ALA A 67 -10.91 -1.18 -2.52
C ALA A 67 -11.69 -2.40 -3.08
N LYS A 68 -13.03 -2.35 -3.00
CA LYS A 68 -13.88 -3.41 -3.57
C LYS A 68 -13.78 -3.48 -5.08
N LYS A 69 -13.77 -2.34 -5.77
CA LYS A 69 -13.63 -2.30 -7.23
C LYS A 69 -12.29 -2.87 -7.68
N LEU A 70 -11.22 -2.53 -6.97
CA LEU A 70 -9.88 -3.04 -7.25
C LEU A 70 -9.81 -4.57 -7.05
N ALA A 71 -10.33 -5.07 -5.93
CA ALA A 71 -10.37 -6.49 -5.67
C ALA A 71 -11.26 -7.27 -6.64
N ASP A 72 -12.40 -6.70 -7.03
CA ASP A 72 -13.28 -7.28 -8.04
C ASP A 72 -12.59 -7.34 -9.42
N ASP A 73 -11.85 -6.29 -9.81
CA ASP A 73 -11.10 -6.25 -11.07
C ASP A 73 -9.92 -7.24 -11.09
N ILE A 74 -9.27 -7.44 -9.94
CA ILE A 74 -8.25 -8.50 -9.74
C ILE A 74 -8.91 -9.88 -9.82
N ALA A 75 -10.05 -10.09 -9.13
CA ALA A 75 -10.78 -11.35 -9.16
C ALA A 75 -11.27 -11.69 -10.58
N ALA A 76 -11.82 -10.72 -11.30
CA ALA A 76 -12.30 -10.82 -12.67
C ALA A 76 -11.17 -11.03 -13.71
N GLY A 77 -9.90 -10.82 -13.33
CA GLY A 77 -8.76 -11.04 -14.21
C GLY A 77 -8.50 -9.91 -15.22
N ASN A 78 -9.18 -8.76 -15.08
CA ASN A 78 -8.88 -7.55 -15.87
C ASN A 78 -7.52 -6.97 -15.50
N CYS A 79 -7.12 -7.09 -14.22
CA CYS A 79 -5.78 -6.78 -13.73
C CYS A 79 -4.83 -8.00 -13.76
N ALA A 80 -4.89 -8.81 -14.82
CA ALA A 80 -3.95 -9.91 -15.08
C ALA A 80 -2.45 -9.56 -14.88
N PRO A 81 -1.94 -8.37 -15.27
CA PRO A 81 -0.52 -8.05 -15.07
C PRO A 81 -0.15 -7.68 -13.63
N LEU A 82 -1.09 -7.46 -12.72
CA LEU A 82 -0.80 -7.35 -11.28
C LEU A 82 -0.89 -8.74 -10.65
N LYS A 83 -1.96 -9.48 -10.96
CA LYS A 83 -2.27 -10.83 -10.45
C LYS A 83 -1.17 -11.86 -10.67
N ASN A 84 -0.43 -11.76 -11.76
CA ASN A 84 0.65 -12.69 -12.09
C ASN A 84 2.05 -12.15 -11.71
N LEU A 85 2.15 -10.88 -11.29
CA LEU A 85 3.42 -10.23 -10.92
C LEU A 85 3.63 -10.15 -9.40
N THR A 86 2.57 -9.93 -8.63
CA THR A 86 2.62 -9.98 -7.17
C THR A 86 2.74 -11.44 -6.75
N GLN A 87 3.96 -11.98 -6.72
CA GLN A 87 4.26 -13.26 -6.07
C GLN A 87 4.10 -13.11 -4.55
N ASP A 88 2.89 -12.76 -4.11
CA ASP A 88 2.51 -12.41 -2.74
C ASP A 88 3.22 -11.19 -2.13
N GLU A 89 4.39 -10.77 -2.63
CA GLU A 89 5.23 -9.72 -2.02
C GLU A 89 5.18 -8.38 -2.78
N HIS A 90 4.77 -7.31 -2.10
CA HIS A 90 4.72 -5.97 -2.69
C HIS A 90 4.77 -4.85 -1.64
N PHE A 91 4.91 -3.63 -2.14
CA PHE A 91 5.01 -2.41 -1.36
C PHE A 91 3.78 -1.55 -1.62
N HIS A 92 3.19 -0.99 -0.57
CA HIS A 92 2.13 -0.01 -0.67
C HIS A 92 2.58 1.33 -0.13
N LEU A 93 2.45 2.38 -0.92
CA LEU A 93 2.61 3.74 -0.41
C LEU A 93 1.27 4.20 0.17
N VAL A 94 1.21 4.33 1.48
CA VAL A 94 0.02 4.79 2.19
C VAL A 94 0.22 6.22 2.67
N GLU A 95 -0.79 7.04 2.44
CA GLU A 95 -0.90 8.41 2.91
C GLU A 95 -1.96 8.51 3.99
N ALA A 96 -1.70 9.24 5.06
CA ALA A 96 -2.70 9.62 6.05
C ALA A 96 -2.58 11.11 6.42
N ASP A 97 -3.61 11.62 7.08
CA ASP A 97 -3.63 13.02 7.52
C ASP A 97 -2.63 13.24 8.67
N SER A 98 -2.51 12.27 9.58
CA SER A 98 -1.58 12.30 10.71
C SER A 98 -0.60 11.11 10.70
N THR A 99 0.56 11.28 11.34
CA THR A 99 1.51 10.18 11.57
C THR A 99 0.95 9.11 12.51
N GLU A 100 0.05 9.49 13.42
CA GLU A 100 -0.63 8.56 14.33
C GLU A 100 -1.52 7.56 13.58
N ASP A 101 -2.25 8.01 12.56
CA ASP A 101 -3.06 7.11 11.70
C ASP A 101 -2.16 6.10 10.99
N LEU A 102 -0.99 6.54 10.48
CA LEU A 102 -0.02 5.62 9.86
C LEU A 102 0.53 4.60 10.86
N ASP A 103 0.78 5.00 12.10
CA ASP A 103 1.27 4.10 13.15
C ASP A 103 0.20 3.05 13.51
N LEU A 104 -1.07 3.47 13.59
CA LEU A 104 -2.21 2.56 13.78
C LEU A 104 -2.35 1.59 12.61
N ILE A 105 -2.23 2.07 11.37
CA ILE A 105 -2.28 1.23 10.17
C ILE A 105 -1.14 0.20 10.19
N GLU A 106 0.09 0.64 10.46
CA GLU A 106 1.25 -0.26 10.58
C GLU A 106 1.00 -1.34 11.64
N LYS A 107 0.50 -0.93 12.81
CA LYS A 107 0.23 -1.82 13.93
C LYS A 107 -0.85 -2.84 13.60
N GLU A 108 -1.94 -2.44 12.95
CA GLU A 108 -3.01 -3.35 12.54
C GLU A 108 -2.56 -4.30 11.43
N LEU A 109 -1.81 -3.82 10.44
CA LEU A 109 -1.22 -4.66 9.39
C LEU A 109 -0.25 -5.70 9.98
N ARG A 110 0.56 -5.29 10.98
CA ARG A 110 1.46 -6.17 11.71
C ARG A 110 0.70 -7.18 12.58
N HIS A 111 -0.37 -6.75 13.24
CA HIS A 111 -1.21 -7.60 14.07
C HIS A 111 -1.93 -8.67 13.24
N LYS A 112 -2.36 -8.32 12.02
CA LYS A 112 -2.94 -9.27 11.05
C LYS A 112 -1.90 -10.18 10.38
N GLY A 113 -0.61 -9.91 10.56
CA GLY A 113 0.47 -10.69 9.97
C GLY A 113 0.68 -10.45 8.47
N TYR A 114 0.19 -9.33 7.94
CA TYR A 114 0.40 -8.94 6.55
C TYR A 114 1.73 -8.21 6.35
N LEU A 115 2.17 -7.44 7.34
CA LEU A 115 3.44 -6.72 7.29
C LEU A 115 4.63 -7.70 7.38
N LYS A 116 5.58 -7.65 6.44
CA LYS A 116 6.90 -8.28 6.58
C LYS A 116 7.95 -7.22 6.93
N GLU A 117 8.81 -7.56 7.89
CA GLU A 117 9.93 -6.74 8.39
C GLU A 117 11.22 -7.04 7.64
#